data_AF-A0A9D6TJR7-F1
#
_entry.id   AF-A0A9D6TJR7-F1
#
_cell.length_a   1.000
_cell.length_b   1.000
_cell.length_c   1.000
_cell.angle_alpha   90.00
_cell.angle_beta   90.00
_cell.angle_gamma   90.00
#
_symmetry.space_group_name_H-M   'P 1'
#
loop_
_entity.id
_entity.type
_entity.pdbx_description
1 polymer ?
#
loop_
_entity_poly.entity_id
_entity_poly.type
_entity_poly.pdbx_seq_one_letter_code
_entity_poly.pdbx_strand_id
1 'polypeptide(L)'
;MNTDVELLRRYVEEKSEAAFTELVQRRIGLVYSVALRRVGGDTPLAKDVAQMVFGDRARKARLLVGRATLSGWHYASAHVASAAIVRRTRSNGVRPFDVRSRQI
;
A
#
# COMPACT_ATOMS: atom_id res chain seq x y z
N MET A 1 16.28 -12.90 15.12
CA MET A 1 15.35 -12.62 14.01
C MET A 1 14.72 -11.27 14.30
N ASN A 2 14.97 -10.23 13.47
CA ASN A 2 14.47 -8.89 13.75
C ASN A 2 12.94 -8.84 13.58
N THR A 3 12.25 -8.12 14.44
CA THR A 3 10.84 -7.73 14.29
C THR A 3 10.72 -6.64 13.23
N ASP A 4 9.52 -6.46 12.67
CA ASP A 4 9.26 -5.39 11.68
C ASP A 4 9.59 -3.98 12.21
N VAL A 5 9.47 -3.82 13.52
CA VAL A 5 9.73 -2.58 14.25
C VAL A 5 11.22 -2.28 14.28
N GLU A 6 12.01 -3.30 14.60
CA GLU A 6 13.47 -3.22 14.58
C GLU A 6 13.96 -2.96 13.17
N LEU A 7 13.39 -3.63 12.16
CA LEU A 7 13.74 -3.37 10.75
C LEU A 7 13.42 -1.93 10.33
N LEU A 8 12.27 -1.38 10.72
CA LEU A 8 11.93 0.01 10.43
C LEU A 8 12.81 0.99 11.20
N ARG A 9 13.10 0.71 12.46
CA ARG A 9 13.98 1.52 13.30
C ARG A 9 15.38 1.60 12.68
N ARG A 10 15.95 0.46 12.26
CA ARG A 10 17.23 0.39 11.55
C ARG A 10 17.19 1.11 10.20
N TYR A 11 16.10 1.03 9.46
CA TYR A 11 15.93 1.82 8.25
C TYR A 11 16.00 3.33 8.52
N VAL A 12 15.42 3.82 9.63
CA VAL A 12 15.37 5.25 9.95
C VAL A 12 16.63 5.76 10.64
N GLU A 13 17.10 5.06 11.67
CA GLU A 13 18.20 5.47 12.54
C GLU A 13 19.55 5.12 11.92
N GLU A 14 19.68 3.92 11.36
CA GLU A 14 20.93 3.42 10.75
C GLU A 14 20.98 3.67 9.23
N LYS A 15 19.92 4.24 8.64
CA LYS A 15 19.75 4.39 7.18
C LYS A 15 19.90 3.07 6.40
N SER A 16 19.54 1.95 7.04
CA SER A 16 19.72 0.62 6.46
C SER A 16 18.63 0.29 5.44
N GLU A 17 18.93 0.46 4.15
CA GLU A 17 18.03 0.03 3.05
C GLU A 17 17.79 -1.48 3.04
N ALA A 18 18.76 -2.26 3.50
CA ALA A 18 18.64 -3.70 3.64
C ALA A 18 17.54 -4.08 4.65
N ALA A 19 17.46 -3.35 5.78
CA ALA A 19 16.43 -3.57 6.78
C ALA A 19 15.02 -3.28 6.22
N PHE A 20 14.89 -2.22 5.41
CA PHE A 20 13.62 -1.94 4.72
C PHE A 20 13.29 -3.01 3.67
N THR A 21 14.27 -3.47 2.91
CA THR A 21 14.09 -4.55 1.92
C THR A 21 13.58 -5.84 2.57
N GLU A 22 14.19 -6.24 3.68
CA GLU A 22 13.75 -7.41 4.46
C GLU A 22 12.31 -7.24 4.94
N LEU A 23 11.95 -6.04 5.40
CA LEU A 23 10.58 -5.73 5.80
C LEU A 23 9.59 -5.86 4.62
N VAL A 24 9.95 -5.33 3.44
CA VAL A 24 9.11 -5.46 2.24
C VAL A 24 8.91 -6.92 1.90
N GLN A 25 9.98 -7.72 1.84
CA GLN A 25 9.91 -9.15 1.51
C GLN A 25 8.98 -9.93 2.44
N ARG A 26 8.99 -9.62 3.74
CA ARG A 26 8.13 -10.25 4.75
C ARG A 26 6.64 -9.87 4.64
N ARG A 27 6.33 -8.73 4.02
CA ARG A 27 4.96 -8.15 4.01
C ARG A 27 4.35 -8.05 2.62
N ILE A 28 5.13 -8.16 1.56
CA ILE A 28 4.67 -8.00 0.17
C ILE A 28 3.57 -8.98 -0.18
N GLY A 29 3.68 -10.25 0.24
CA GLY A 29 2.65 -11.27 -0.01
C GLY A 29 1.30 -10.90 0.59
N LEU A 30 1.28 -10.51 1.87
CA LEU A 30 0.05 -10.09 2.55
C LEU A 30 -0.56 -8.84 1.91
N VAL A 31 0.26 -7.81 1.66
CA VAL A 31 -0.21 -6.55 1.06
C VAL A 31 -0.76 -6.79 -0.34
N TYR A 32 -0.06 -7.59 -1.15
CA TYR A 32 -0.49 -7.94 -2.50
C TYR A 32 -1.79 -8.75 -2.49
N SER A 33 -1.91 -9.78 -1.64
CA SER A 33 -3.14 -10.57 -1.53
C SER A 33 -4.34 -9.74 -1.08
N VAL A 34 -4.15 -8.82 -0.13
CA VAL A 34 -5.20 -7.89 0.30
C VAL A 34 -5.57 -6.94 -0.84
N ALA A 35 -4.58 -6.35 -1.52
CA ALA A 35 -4.81 -5.46 -2.65
C ALA A 35 -5.58 -6.18 -3.77
N LEU A 36 -5.16 -7.38 -4.14
CA LEU A 36 -5.78 -8.20 -5.19
C LEU A 36 -7.26 -8.48 -4.91
N ARG A 37 -7.59 -8.84 -3.65
CA ARG A 37 -8.99 -9.02 -3.24
C ARG A 37 -9.79 -7.72 -3.30
N ARG A 38 -9.19 -6.58 -2.95
CA ARG A 38 -9.86 -5.28 -2.92
C ARG A 38 -10.14 -4.70 -4.32
N VAL A 39 -9.28 -5.00 -5.27
CA VAL A 39 -9.39 -4.53 -6.66
C VAL A 39 -10.12 -5.53 -7.57
N GLY A 40 -10.73 -6.59 -7.00
CA GLY A 40 -11.52 -7.55 -7.76
C GLY A 40 -10.70 -8.47 -8.67
N GLY A 41 -9.44 -8.75 -8.32
CA GLY A 41 -8.56 -9.63 -9.09
C GLY A 41 -7.70 -8.94 -10.16
N ASP A 42 -7.79 -7.62 -10.31
CA ASP A 42 -6.92 -6.83 -11.20
C ASP A 42 -5.46 -6.86 -10.70
N THR A 43 -4.62 -7.65 -11.37
CA THR A 43 -3.23 -7.86 -10.95
C THR A 43 -2.33 -6.63 -11.18
N PRO A 44 -2.42 -5.88 -12.31
CA PRO A 44 -1.73 -4.59 -12.44
C PRO A 44 -2.08 -3.62 -11.31
N LEU A 45 -3.37 -3.42 -11.04
CA LEU A 45 -3.81 -2.45 -10.03
C LEU A 45 -3.39 -2.89 -8.62
N ALA A 46 -3.37 -4.19 -8.34
CA ALA A 46 -2.88 -4.72 -7.06
C ALA A 46 -1.38 -4.45 -6.84
N LYS A 47 -0.55 -4.53 -7.90
CA LYS A 47 0.88 -4.20 -7.83
C LYS A 47 1.09 -2.72 -7.54
N ASP A 48 0.36 -1.84 -8.22
CA ASP A 48 0.43 -0.39 -8.01
C ASP A 48 0.05 -0.02 -6.58
N VAL A 49 -1.03 -0.63 -6.05
CA VAL A 49 -1.44 -0.44 -4.66
C VAL A 49 -0.31 -0.87 -3.72
N ALA A 50 0.27 -2.05 -3.91
CA ALA A 50 1.37 -2.54 -3.06
C ALA A 50 2.59 -1.61 -3.08
N GLN A 51 3.00 -1.13 -4.26
CA GLN A 51 4.09 -0.16 -4.39
C GLN A 51 3.79 1.15 -3.65
N MET A 52 2.57 1.69 -3.80
CA MET A 52 2.15 2.89 -3.07
C MET A 52 2.22 2.70 -1.55
N VAL A 53 1.83 1.54 -1.04
CA VAL A 53 1.91 1.23 0.40
C VAL A 53 3.33 1.35 0.91
N PHE A 54 4.27 0.65 0.26
CA PHE A 54 5.64 0.60 0.71
C PHE A 54 6.34 1.95 0.50
N GLY A 55 6.04 2.66 -0.58
CA GLY A 55 6.52 4.03 -0.80
C GLY A 55 6.03 5.01 0.26
N ASP A 56 4.75 4.91 0.67
CA ASP A 56 4.22 5.75 1.74
C ASP A 56 4.83 5.41 3.11
N ARG A 57 5.06 4.12 3.37
CA ARG A 57 5.76 3.66 4.57
C ARG A 57 7.18 4.18 4.66
N ALA A 58 7.95 4.14 3.57
CA ALA A 58 9.30 4.68 3.54
C ALA A 58 9.32 6.18 3.90
N ARG A 59 8.42 6.97 3.30
CA ARG A 59 8.31 8.41 3.58
C ARG A 59 7.91 8.71 5.03
N LYS A 60 6.98 7.94 5.60
CA LYS A 60 6.46 8.16 6.95
C LYS A 60 7.30 7.52 8.06
N ALA A 61 8.26 6.66 7.71
CA ALA A 61 9.07 5.90 8.66
C ALA A 61 9.70 6.81 9.74
N ARG A 62 10.28 7.95 9.33
CA ARG A 62 10.93 8.90 10.25
C ARG A 62 9.97 9.54 11.25
N LEU A 63 8.72 9.78 10.85
CA LEU A 63 7.68 10.34 11.73
C LEU A 63 7.17 9.31 12.75
N LEU A 64 7.25 8.03 12.40
CA LEU A 64 6.68 6.92 13.17
C LEU A 64 7.67 6.36 14.20
N VAL A 65 8.97 6.34 13.90
CA VAL A 65 10.00 5.86 14.85
C VAL A 65 10.11 6.77 16.08
N GLY A 66 9.84 8.07 15.95
CA GLY A 66 9.83 9.01 17.08
C GLY A 66 8.58 8.96 17.97
N ARG A 67 7.56 8.19 17.60
CA ARG A 67 6.30 8.03 18.36
C ARG A 67 6.19 6.57 18.76
N ALA A 68 6.63 6.23 19.97
CA ALA A 68 6.97 4.90 20.47
C ALA A 68 5.88 3.78 20.45
N THR A 69 4.91 3.75 19.52
CA THR A 69 3.91 2.68 19.46
C THR A 69 3.61 2.18 18.04
N LEU A 70 3.69 0.85 17.88
CA LEU A 70 3.29 0.07 16.69
C LEU A 70 1.81 0.21 16.32
N SER A 71 0.96 0.75 17.20
CA SER A 71 -0.47 0.89 16.91
C SER A 71 -0.71 1.76 15.67
N GLY A 72 0.13 2.78 15.42
CA GLY A 72 0.11 3.54 14.17
C GLY A 72 0.51 2.72 12.93
N TRP A 73 1.23 1.62 13.13
CA TRP A 73 1.74 0.72 12.10
C TRP A 73 0.71 -0.31 11.64
N HIS A 74 -0.10 -0.85 12.56
CA HIS A 74 -1.28 -1.65 12.24
C HIS A 74 -2.38 -0.80 11.59
N TYR A 75 -2.55 0.46 12.03
CA TYR A 75 -3.47 1.40 11.39
C TYR A 75 -3.07 1.69 9.94
N ALA A 76 -1.78 1.71 9.61
CA ALA A 76 -1.34 1.86 8.22
C ALA A 76 -1.83 0.71 7.31
N SER A 77 -1.92 -0.53 7.81
CA SER A 77 -2.52 -1.64 7.07
C SER A 77 -4.03 -1.44 6.83
N ALA A 78 -4.76 -0.86 7.79
CA ALA A 78 -6.16 -0.45 7.61
C ALA A 78 -6.31 0.76 6.66
N HIS A 79 -5.33 1.65 6.64
CA HIS A 79 -5.26 2.81 5.74
C HIS A 79 -5.02 2.39 4.27
N VAL A 80 -4.30 1.30 4.04
CA VAL A 80 -4.11 0.68 2.71
C VAL A 80 -5.41 0.10 2.16
N ALA A 81 -6.20 -0.56 3.01
CA ALA A 81 -7.53 -1.05 2.62
C ALA A 81 -8.45 0.12 2.20
N SER A 82 -8.27 1.30 2.82
CA SER A 82 -9.02 2.52 2.49
C SER A 82 -8.50 3.21 1.22
N ALA A 83 -7.19 3.23 0.97
CA ALA A 83 -6.60 3.81 -0.24
C ALA A 83 -7.02 3.08 -1.54
N ALA A 84 -7.21 1.76 -1.47
CA ALA A 84 -7.77 0.97 -2.57
C ALA A 84 -9.23 1.35 -2.90
N ILE A 85 -10.01 1.76 -1.89
CA ILE A 85 -11.41 2.19 -2.06
C ILE A 85 -11.48 3.59 -2.71
N VAL A 86 -10.64 4.52 -2.27
CA VAL A 86 -10.63 5.92 -2.77
C VAL A 86 -10.17 6.02 -4.23
N ARG A 87 -9.32 5.09 -4.70
CA ARG A 87 -8.87 5.08 -6.10
C ARG A 87 -9.89 4.45 -7.05
N ARG A 88 -10.76 3.54 -6.58
CA ARG A 88 -11.91 3.04 -7.38
C ARG A 88 -12.87 4.17 -7.79
N THR A 89 -12.99 5.19 -6.96
CA THR A 89 -13.76 6.42 -7.27
C THR A 89 -13.02 7.41 -8.19
N ARG A 90 -11.68 7.37 -8.29
CA ARG A 90 -10.90 8.28 -9.15
C ARG A 90 -10.50 7.66 -10.50
N SER A 91 -10.35 6.35 -10.59
CA SER A 91 -10.08 5.64 -11.85
C SER A 91 -11.35 5.39 -12.69
N ASN A 92 -12.55 5.73 -12.19
CA ASN A 92 -13.78 5.80 -12.98
C ASN A 92 -13.93 7.14 -13.74
N GLY A 93 -12.81 7.71 -14.17
CA GLY A 93 -12.78 8.77 -15.16
C GLY A 93 -12.92 8.20 -16.57
N VAL A 94 -14.17 8.00 -16.99
CA VAL A 94 -14.66 8.08 -18.39
C VAL A 94 -14.40 6.88 -19.31
N ARG A 95 -15.50 6.17 -19.66
CA ARG A 95 -16.23 6.50 -20.91
C ARG A 95 -17.74 6.52 -20.64
N PRO A 96 -18.49 7.56 -21.05
CA PRO A 96 -19.93 7.42 -21.19
C PRO A 96 -20.19 6.30 -22.21
N PHE A 97 -21.04 5.36 -21.83
CA PHE A 97 -21.63 4.43 -22.77
C PHE A 97 -22.56 5.28 -23.65
N ASP A 98 -22.13 5.60 -24.86
CA ASP A 98 -22.97 6.30 -25.83
C ASP A 98 -24.08 5.34 -26.27
N VAL A 99 -25.27 5.55 -25.72
CA VAL A 99 -26.50 4.81 -26.05
C VAL A 99 -27.20 5.37 -27.31
N ARG A 100 -26.55 6.20 -28.12
CA ARG A 100 -27.13 6.71 -29.37
C ARG A 100 -26.40 6.21 -30.61
N SER A 101 -26.73 5.00 -31.07
CA SER A 101 -26.70 4.62 -32.50
C SER A 101 -27.27 3.21 -32.72
N ARG A 102 -28.59 3.08 -32.54
CA ARG A 102 -29.46 2.16 -33.28
C ARG A 102 -30.84 2.84 -33.39
N GLN A 103 -31.45 2.71 -34.56
CA GLN A 103 -32.47 3.57 -35.19
C GLN A 103 -31.84 4.86 -35.72
N ILE A 104 -31.77 5.08 -37.03
CA ILE A 104 -32.75 4.80 -38.10
C ILE A 104 -32.02 4.32 -39.36
#